data_AF-A0A7S3V611-F1
#
_entry.id   AF-A0A7S3V611-F1
#
_cell.length_a   1.000
_cell.length_b   1.000
_cell.length_c   1.000
_cell.angle_alpha   90.00
_cell.angle_beta   90.00
_cell.angle_gamma   90.00
#
_symmetry.space_group_name_H-M   'P 1'
#
loop_
_entity.id
_entity.type
_entity.pdbx_description
1 polymer ?
#
loop_
_entity_poly.entity_id
_entity_poly.type
_entity_poly.pdbx_seq_one_letter_code
_entity_poly.pdbx_strand_id
1 'polypeptide(L)'
;MSRSTIFPMYQELLLMSLHHNRHIRIFLSFVQMIFDSIEVGGLIEAGQPTMKTLIQAGLGDAVVTSYSTENMARAYSASSFQSNPREIFGLNPLEPTETTSCITEILYEEEYTTLSKTNVALETNNVHHCTRLDSAVTSQFIEFINTVSFLDVCVNGGCIRDNSNC
;
A
#
# COMPACT_ATOMS: atom_id res chain seq x y z
N MET A 1 -23.72 6.62 8.36
CA MET A 1 -23.40 5.22 7.98
C MET A 1 -21.99 4.92 8.45
N SER A 2 -21.76 3.84 9.18
CA SER A 2 -20.41 3.40 9.55
C SER A 2 -19.80 2.59 8.41
N ARG A 3 -18.48 2.67 8.20
CA ARG A 3 -17.76 1.88 7.17
C ARG A 3 -18.09 0.38 7.23
N SER A 4 -18.43 -0.15 8.41
CA SER A 4 -18.82 -1.55 8.59
C SER A 4 -20.03 -1.99 7.76
N THR A 5 -20.99 -1.10 7.46
CA THR A 5 -22.16 -1.48 6.63
C THR A 5 -21.82 -1.66 5.14
N ILE A 6 -20.62 -1.25 4.72
CA ILE A 6 -20.11 -1.43 3.35
C ILE A 6 -19.48 -2.83 3.20
N PHE A 7 -19.21 -3.53 4.31
CA PHE A 7 -18.65 -4.87 4.33
C PHE A 7 -19.60 -5.88 4.99
N PRO A 8 -20.79 -6.15 4.40
CA PRO A 8 -21.78 -7.05 4.99
C PRO A 8 -21.20 -8.45 5.25
N MET A 9 -20.29 -8.91 4.39
CA MET A 9 -19.57 -10.17 4.59
C MET A 9 -18.72 -10.18 5.87
N TYR A 10 -18.11 -9.05 6.25
CA TYR A 10 -17.28 -8.92 7.45
C TYR A 10 -18.14 -8.88 8.73
N GLN A 11 -19.36 -8.36 8.65
CA GLN A 11 -20.31 -8.39 9.76
C GLN A 11 -20.80 -9.81 10.02
N GLU A 12 -21.19 -10.55 8.98
CA GLU A 12 -21.54 -11.97 9.08
C GLU A 12 -20.36 -12.81 9.63
N LEU A 13 -19.13 -12.42 9.28
CA LEU A 13 -17.89 -13.06 9.73
C LEU A 13 -17.65 -12.94 11.23
N LEU A 14 -17.89 -11.75 11.82
CA LEU A 14 -17.76 -11.53 13.26
C LEU A 14 -18.80 -12.30 14.09
N LEU A 15 -19.85 -12.79 13.42
CA LEU A 15 -20.90 -13.61 14.03
C LEU A 15 -20.62 -15.12 13.86
N MET A 16 -19.60 -15.51 13.09
CA MET A 16 -19.19 -16.91 12.95
C MET A 16 -18.30 -17.37 14.11
N SER A 17 -18.64 -18.50 14.72
CA SER A 17 -17.78 -19.16 15.73
C SER A 17 -16.57 -19.83 15.08
N LEU A 18 -15.45 -19.10 14.99
CA LEU A 18 -14.19 -19.65 14.49
C LEU A 18 -13.42 -20.33 15.63
N HIS A 19 -13.44 -21.66 15.67
CA HIS A 19 -12.92 -22.43 16.80
C HIS A 19 -11.40 -22.68 16.76
N HIS A 20 -10.71 -22.44 15.64
CA HIS A 20 -9.29 -22.77 15.47
C HIS A 20 -8.55 -21.65 14.72
N ASN A 21 -7.38 -21.25 15.25
CA ASN A 21 -6.54 -20.19 14.67
C ASN A 21 -6.17 -20.42 13.20
N ARG A 22 -6.07 -21.68 12.78
CA ARG A 22 -5.80 -22.04 11.37
C ARG A 22 -6.94 -21.65 10.44
N HIS A 23 -8.20 -21.84 10.86
CA HIS A 23 -9.36 -21.48 10.05
C HIS A 23 -9.54 -19.97 9.95
N ILE A 24 -9.29 -19.25 11.05
CA ILE A 24 -9.25 -17.78 11.07
C ILE A 24 -8.23 -17.28 10.04
N ARG A 25 -7.01 -17.84 10.04
CA ARG A 25 -5.94 -17.41 9.14
C ARG A 25 -6.25 -17.69 7.67
N ILE A 26 -6.68 -18.92 7.33
CA ILE A 26 -7.04 -19.27 5.94
C ILE A 26 -8.18 -18.36 5.45
N PHE A 27 -9.17 -18.09 6.30
CA PHE A 27 -10.31 -17.31 5.90
C PHE A 27 -10.00 -15.82 5.76
N LEU A 28 -9.23 -15.23 6.67
CA LEU A 28 -8.72 -13.87 6.52
C LEU A 28 -7.89 -13.72 5.24
N SER A 29 -7.08 -14.73 4.88
CA SER A 29 -6.36 -14.73 3.60
C SER A 29 -7.32 -14.75 2.40
N PHE A 30 -8.41 -15.52 2.43
CA PHE A 30 -9.43 -15.49 1.36
C PHE A 30 -10.18 -14.16 1.28
N VAL A 31 -10.57 -13.58 2.43
CA VAL A 31 -11.21 -12.28 2.50
C VAL A 31 -10.28 -11.21 1.92
N GLN A 32 -9.01 -11.21 2.33
CA GLN A 32 -8.00 -10.32 1.76
C GLN A 32 -7.84 -10.52 0.25
N MET A 33 -7.82 -11.76 -0.25
CA MET A 33 -7.80 -12.04 -1.69
C MET A 33 -9.08 -11.65 -2.44
N ILE A 34 -10.24 -11.58 -1.77
CA ILE A 34 -11.52 -11.18 -2.41
C ILE A 34 -11.59 -9.65 -2.54
N PHE A 35 -11.22 -8.95 -1.47
CA PHE A 35 -11.23 -7.49 -1.46
C PHE A 35 -10.02 -6.91 -2.18
N ASP A 36 -8.92 -7.66 -2.21
CA ASP A 36 -7.71 -7.23 -2.86
C ASP A 36 -6.92 -8.40 -3.48
N SER A 37 -7.47 -8.94 -4.57
CA SER A 37 -6.94 -10.12 -5.28
C SER A 37 -5.54 -9.95 -5.87
N ILE A 38 -5.05 -8.71 -5.93
CA ILE A 38 -3.76 -8.32 -6.51
C ILE A 38 -3.11 -7.21 -5.64
N GLU A 39 -3.41 -7.12 -4.33
CA GLU A 39 -2.53 -6.31 -3.47
C GLU A 39 -1.25 -7.08 -3.24
N VAL A 40 -0.18 -6.56 -3.80
CA VAL A 40 1.13 -6.78 -3.25
C VAL A 40 1.48 -5.56 -2.40
N GLY A 41 0.74 -5.37 -1.30
CA GLY A 41 1.06 -4.31 -0.32
C GLY A 41 2.42 -4.52 0.36
N GLY A 42 2.99 -5.72 0.21
CA GLY A 42 4.33 -6.10 0.64
C GLY A 42 4.79 -7.37 -0.07
N LEU A 43 5.87 -7.29 -0.85
CA LEU A 43 6.60 -8.50 -1.24
C LEU A 43 7.54 -8.90 -0.12
N ILE A 44 7.49 -10.17 0.25
CA ILE A 44 8.41 -10.80 1.19
C ILE A 44 9.28 -11.76 0.40
N GLU A 45 10.59 -11.53 0.35
CA GLU A 45 11.50 -12.55 -0.14
C GLU A 45 11.78 -13.58 0.97
N ALA A 46 11.37 -14.82 0.74
CA ALA A 46 11.64 -15.94 1.64
C ALA A 46 13.00 -16.57 1.27
N GLY A 47 14.01 -16.44 2.13
CA GLY A 47 15.31 -17.09 1.94
C GLY A 47 16.52 -16.28 2.42
N GLN A 48 16.35 -14.99 2.66
CA GLN A 48 17.36 -14.11 3.25
C GLN A 48 17.29 -14.13 4.79
N PRO A 49 18.40 -13.91 5.51
CA PRO A 49 18.41 -13.81 6.98
C PRO A 49 17.58 -12.61 7.49
N THR A 50 17.32 -11.63 6.63
CA THR A 50 16.48 -10.47 6.90
C THR A 50 15.39 -10.36 5.83
N MET A 51 14.12 -10.39 6.27
CA MET A 51 12.97 -10.19 5.38
C MET A 51 13.02 -8.77 4.84
N LYS A 52 13.10 -8.63 3.52
CA LYS A 52 12.93 -7.33 2.86
C LYS A 52 11.50 -7.12 2.41
N THR A 53 10.97 -5.90 2.57
CA THR A 53 9.59 -5.54 2.24
C THR A 53 9.53 -4.28 1.37
N LEU A 54 8.93 -4.38 0.19
CA LEU A 54 8.58 -3.21 -0.64
C LEU A 54 7.11 -2.85 -0.44
N ILE A 55 6.84 -1.59 -0.06
CA ILE A 55 5.51 -1.04 0.19
C ILE A 55 5.24 0.06 -0.84
N GLN A 56 4.07 0.02 -1.49
CA GLN A 56 3.68 0.98 -2.53
C GLN A 56 2.29 1.53 -2.21
N ALA A 57 2.09 2.84 -2.42
CA ALA A 57 0.82 3.52 -2.14
C ALA A 57 0.47 4.55 -3.22
N GLY A 58 -0.83 4.66 -3.54
CA GLY A 58 -1.37 5.77 -4.31
C GLY A 58 -1.99 6.82 -3.39
N LEU A 59 -1.43 8.03 -3.37
CA LEU A 59 -2.04 9.18 -2.70
C LEU A 59 -3.21 9.67 -3.56
N GLY A 60 -4.40 9.70 -2.97
CA GLY A 60 -5.65 9.92 -3.67
C GLY A 60 -6.56 8.69 -3.67
N ASP A 61 -6.07 7.53 -3.21
CA ASP A 61 -6.86 6.30 -3.15
C ASP A 61 -8.01 6.42 -2.12
N ALA A 62 -9.25 6.36 -2.63
CA ALA A 62 -10.48 6.42 -1.84
C ALA A 62 -10.80 5.08 -1.13
N VAL A 63 -10.20 3.96 -1.60
CA VAL A 63 -10.38 2.60 -1.09
C VAL A 63 -9.33 2.31 -0.01
N VAL A 64 -8.05 2.51 -0.32
CA VAL A 64 -6.92 2.31 0.61
C VAL A 64 -6.34 3.65 1.02
N THR A 65 -6.69 4.09 2.23
CA THR A 65 -6.20 5.37 2.75
C THR A 65 -4.69 5.33 2.96
N SER A 66 -3.97 6.39 2.56
CA SER A 66 -2.52 6.54 2.80
C SER A 66 -2.13 6.31 4.26
N TYR A 67 -2.98 6.69 5.21
CA TYR A 67 -2.77 6.44 6.64
C TYR A 67 -2.57 4.96 6.98
N SER A 68 -3.31 4.05 6.33
CA SER A 68 -3.15 2.61 6.54
C SER A 68 -1.79 2.13 6.04
N THR A 69 -1.37 2.58 4.86
CA THR A 69 -0.09 2.21 4.26
C THR A 69 1.08 2.80 5.04
N GLU A 70 0.98 4.03 5.53
CA GLU A 70 1.96 4.62 6.43
C GLU A 70 2.08 3.86 7.75
N ASN A 71 0.96 3.45 8.36
CA ASN A 71 0.99 2.65 9.58
C ASN A 71 1.66 1.30 9.35
N MET A 72 1.39 0.68 8.21
CA MET A 72 2.10 -0.52 7.78
C MET A 72 3.60 -0.24 7.65
N ALA A 73 3.99 0.82 6.94
CA ALA A 73 5.39 1.21 6.80
C ALA A 73 6.10 1.40 8.15
N ARG A 74 5.46 2.06 9.12
CA ARG A 74 6.00 2.20 10.49
C ARG A 74 6.15 0.85 11.18
N ALA A 75 5.14 -0.02 11.08
CA ALA A 75 5.17 -1.35 11.70
C ALA A 75 6.30 -2.22 11.14
N TYR A 76 6.61 -2.07 9.85
CA TYR A 76 7.74 -2.73 9.18
C TYR A 76 9.08 -2.00 9.34
N SER A 77 9.13 -0.92 10.14
CA SER A 77 10.31 -0.04 10.28
C SER A 77 10.88 0.37 8.92
N ALA A 78 9.97 0.66 7.97
CA ALA A 78 10.35 1.04 6.63
C ALA A 78 10.99 2.42 6.59
N SER A 79 11.79 2.65 5.55
CA SER A 79 12.29 3.97 5.22
C SER A 79 11.68 4.46 3.91
N SER A 80 11.66 5.78 3.71
CA SER A 80 11.12 6.41 2.51
C SER A 80 12.22 7.02 1.68
N PHE A 81 12.12 6.96 0.36
CA PHE A 81 13.02 7.73 -0.51
C PHE A 81 12.84 9.24 -0.26
N GLN A 82 13.93 10.00 -0.36
CA GLN A 82 13.87 11.47 -0.27
C GLN A 82 13.09 12.10 -1.44
N SER A 83 13.01 11.37 -2.56
CA SER A 83 12.29 11.73 -3.78
C SER A 83 10.78 11.46 -3.71
N ASN A 84 10.27 10.85 -2.64
CA ASN A 84 8.84 10.65 -2.48
C ASN A 84 8.11 12.01 -2.55
N PRO A 85 6.86 12.06 -3.04
CA PRO A 85 6.11 13.31 -3.21
C PRO A 85 5.95 14.13 -1.92
N ARG A 86 6.09 13.49 -0.76
CA ARG A 86 6.05 14.13 0.55
C ARG A 86 6.89 13.35 1.55
N GLU A 87 7.24 14.03 2.64
CA GLU A 87 7.78 13.38 3.83
C GLU A 87 6.69 12.60 4.57
N ILE A 88 6.99 11.36 4.93
CA ILE A 88 6.13 10.55 5.78
C ILE A 88 6.64 10.70 7.21
N PHE A 89 5.87 11.38 8.06
CA PHE A 89 6.21 11.57 9.47
C PHE A 89 6.64 10.25 10.10
N GLY A 90 7.67 10.22 10.94
CA GLY A 90 8.06 9.03 11.70
C GLY A 90 8.63 7.85 10.90
N LEU A 91 8.96 8.04 9.62
CA LEU A 91 9.86 7.16 8.87
C LEU A 91 11.19 7.87 8.63
N ASN A 92 12.27 7.11 8.56
CA ASN A 92 13.58 7.65 8.22
C ASN A 92 13.75 7.73 6.70
N PRO A 93 14.61 8.63 6.19
CA PRO A 93 15.09 8.55 4.81
C PRO A 93 15.75 7.19 4.55
N LEU A 94 15.55 6.65 3.34
CA LEU A 94 16.17 5.39 2.93
C LEU A 94 17.68 5.55 2.83
N GLU A 95 18.41 4.88 3.71
CA GLU A 95 19.87 4.78 3.64
C GLU A 95 20.27 3.47 2.93
N PRO A 96 21.29 3.49 2.04
CA PRO A 96 21.60 2.38 1.12
C PRO A 96 21.95 1.04 1.77
N THR A 97 22.37 1.01 3.03
CA THR A 97 23.05 -0.15 3.62
C THR A 97 22.32 -0.85 4.77
N GLU A 98 21.24 -0.27 5.32
CA GLU A 98 20.63 -0.80 6.55
C GLU A 98 19.15 -1.18 6.43
N THR A 99 18.49 -0.80 5.32
CA THR A 99 17.04 -0.85 5.31
C THR A 99 16.50 -2.19 4.86
N THR A 100 15.65 -2.80 5.70
CA THR A 100 14.90 -4.01 5.36
C THR A 100 13.60 -3.69 4.62
N SER A 101 12.98 -2.54 4.88
CA SER A 101 11.68 -2.21 4.30
C SER A 101 11.68 -0.83 3.68
N CYS A 102 11.01 -0.64 2.55
CA CYS A 102 10.92 0.65 1.87
C CYS A 102 9.49 0.98 1.46
N ILE A 103 9.10 2.26 1.57
CA ILE A 103 7.82 2.77 1.06
C ILE A 103 8.03 3.78 -0.06
N THR A 104 7.24 3.61 -1.12
CA THR A 104 7.11 4.56 -2.24
C THR A 104 5.67 5.00 -2.40
N GLU A 105 5.45 6.30 -2.56
CA GLU A 105 4.12 6.87 -2.77
C GLU A 105 4.04 7.55 -4.15
N ILE A 106 2.93 7.34 -4.86
CA ILE A 106 2.59 8.07 -6.09
C ILE A 106 1.46 9.04 -5.81
N LEU A 107 1.67 10.31 -6.12
CA LEU A 107 0.68 11.36 -5.97
C LEU A 107 -0.22 11.46 -7.21
N TYR A 108 -1.52 11.27 -7.03
CA TYR A 108 -2.55 11.59 -8.04
C TYR A 108 -3.21 12.92 -7.63
N GLU A 109 -2.81 14.03 -8.25
CA GLU A 109 -3.10 15.39 -7.74
C GLU A 109 -4.60 15.71 -7.65
N GLU A 110 -5.37 15.39 -8.70
CA GLU A 110 -6.82 15.62 -8.74
C GLU A 110 -7.55 14.85 -7.62
N GLU A 111 -7.27 13.55 -7.47
CA GLU A 111 -7.90 12.72 -6.46
C GLU A 111 -7.42 13.06 -5.05
N TYR A 112 -6.13 13.38 -4.88
CA TYR A 112 -5.57 13.72 -3.58
C TYR A 112 -6.16 15.02 -3.02
N THR A 113 -6.37 16.02 -3.87
CA THR A 113 -6.96 17.31 -3.45
C THR A 113 -8.45 17.21 -3.13
N THR A 114 -9.14 16.19 -3.66
CA THR A 114 -10.57 15.94 -3.41
C THR A 114 -10.83 15.01 -2.23
N LEU A 115 -9.78 14.44 -1.60
CA LEU A 115 -9.93 13.61 -0.41
C LEU A 115 -10.60 14.38 0.75
N SER A 116 -11.65 13.78 1.31
CA SER A 116 -12.34 14.32 2.48
C SER A 116 -11.41 14.35 3.69
N LYS A 117 -11.31 15.52 4.33
CA LYS A 117 -10.62 15.71 5.62
C LYS A 117 -11.40 15.15 6.81
N THR A 118 -12.60 14.64 6.57
CA THR A 118 -13.50 14.07 7.58
C THR A 118 -13.76 12.60 7.27
N ASN A 119 -14.11 11.81 8.30
CA ASN A 119 -14.36 10.38 8.17
C ASN A 119 -15.69 10.07 7.46
N VAL A 120 -15.77 10.42 6.18
CA VAL A 120 -16.91 10.20 5.29
C VAL A 120 -16.43 9.28 4.18
N ALA A 121 -17.27 8.32 3.80
CA ALA A 121 -16.98 7.46 2.65
C ALA A 121 -16.94 8.35 1.38
N LEU A 122 -15.82 8.28 0.65
CA LEU A 122 -15.66 8.96 -0.63
C LEU A 122 -16.25 8.11 -1.75
N GLU A 123 -16.63 8.77 -2.84
CA GLU A 123 -16.85 8.07 -4.10
C GLU A 123 -15.55 7.41 -4.54
N THR A 124 -15.65 6.15 -4.99
CA THR A 124 -14.50 5.39 -5.45
C THR A 124 -13.90 6.03 -6.69
N ASN A 125 -12.57 6.07 -6.77
CA ASN A 125 -11.82 6.51 -7.95
C ASN A 125 -10.90 5.38 -8.44
N ASN A 126 -10.16 5.63 -9.52
CA ASN A 126 -9.31 4.63 -10.14
C ASN A 126 -7.90 4.56 -9.54
N VAL A 127 -7.54 5.40 -8.57
CA VAL A 127 -6.17 5.47 -8.03
C VAL A 127 -5.68 4.11 -7.56
N HIS A 128 -6.54 3.32 -6.92
CA HIS A 128 -6.24 1.97 -6.45
C HIS A 128 -5.79 1.04 -7.60
N HIS A 129 -6.43 1.15 -8.75
CA HIS A 129 -6.10 0.40 -9.95
C HIS A 129 -4.87 0.98 -10.65
N CYS A 130 -4.83 2.31 -10.82
CA CYS A 130 -3.77 3.00 -11.54
C CYS A 130 -2.41 2.87 -10.87
N THR A 131 -2.36 2.82 -9.55
CA THR A 131 -1.10 2.60 -8.82
C THR A 131 -0.46 1.28 -9.23
N ARG A 132 -1.27 0.25 -9.54
CA ARG A 132 -0.80 -1.08 -9.97
C ARG A 132 -0.30 -1.10 -11.41
N LEU A 133 -0.90 -0.27 -12.26
CA LEU A 133 -0.53 -0.15 -13.67
C LEU A 133 0.57 0.88 -13.90
N ASP A 134 0.95 1.64 -12.87
CA ASP A 134 1.93 2.69 -13.01
C ASP A 134 3.30 2.10 -13.40
N SER A 135 3.87 2.64 -14.48
CA SER A 135 5.15 2.16 -15.02
C SER A 135 6.31 2.28 -14.02
N ALA A 136 6.28 3.29 -13.13
CA ALA A 136 7.28 3.48 -12.10
C ALA A 136 7.16 2.37 -11.04
N VAL A 137 5.95 2.13 -10.53
CA VAL A 137 5.67 1.04 -9.58
C VAL A 137 6.04 -0.32 -10.18
N THR A 138 5.67 -0.57 -11.44
CA THR A 138 5.97 -1.82 -12.14
C THR A 138 7.48 -2.02 -12.29
N SER A 139 8.23 -0.96 -12.63
CA SER A 139 9.69 -1.03 -12.76
C SER A 139 10.36 -1.29 -11.41
N GLN A 140 9.90 -0.63 -10.35
CA GLN A 140 10.39 -0.86 -8.99
C GLN A 140 10.13 -2.30 -8.53
N PHE A 141 8.95 -2.83 -8.84
CA PHE A 141 8.56 -4.19 -8.52
C PHE A 141 9.44 -5.22 -9.22
N ILE A 142 9.69 -5.02 -10.53
CA ILE A 142 10.58 -5.88 -11.32
C ILE A 142 12.01 -5.86 -10.75
N GLU A 143 12.53 -4.68 -10.41
CA GLU A 143 13.86 -4.56 -9.81
C GLU A 143 13.92 -5.29 -8.46
N PHE A 144 12.94 -5.05 -7.59
CA PHE A 144 12.91 -5.68 -6.28
C PHE A 144 12.84 -7.21 -6.35
N ILE A 145 12.06 -7.77 -7.28
CA ILE A 145 12.00 -9.24 -7.47
C ILE A 145 13.34 -9.79 -7.97
N ASN A 146 13.98 -9.08 -8.90
CA ASN A 146 15.18 -9.60 -9.56
C ASN A 146 16.44 -9.42 -8.72
N THR A 147 16.53 -8.35 -7.92
CA THR A 147 17.78 -7.94 -7.25
C THR A 147 17.62 -7.72 -5.75
N VAL A 148 16.40 -7.74 -5.22
CA VAL A 148 16.10 -7.46 -3.81
C VAL A 148 16.56 -6.07 -3.36
N SER A 149 16.75 -5.17 -4.34
CA SER A 149 17.16 -3.79 -4.13
C SER A 149 15.98 -2.87 -4.27
N PHE A 150 16.01 -1.76 -3.54
CA PHE A 150 14.99 -0.72 -3.63
C PHE A 150 15.39 0.28 -4.72
N LEU A 151 14.61 0.34 -5.79
CA LEU A 151 14.78 1.33 -6.85
C LEU A 151 14.04 2.61 -6.49
N ASP A 152 14.75 3.74 -6.48
CA ASP A 152 14.11 5.05 -6.38
C ASP A 152 13.51 5.43 -7.75
N VAL A 153 12.20 5.24 -7.88
CA VAL A 153 11.47 5.53 -9.13
C VAL A 153 10.91 6.94 -9.20
N CYS A 154 11.07 7.73 -8.14
CA CYS A 154 10.57 9.10 -8.07
C CYS A 154 11.65 10.15 -8.41
N VAL A 155 12.90 9.74 -8.62
CA VAL A 155 13.99 10.64 -9.04
C VAL A 155 13.57 11.40 -10.31
N ASN A 156 13.60 12.74 -10.23
CA ASN A 156 13.12 13.70 -11.26
C ASN A 156 11.60 13.96 -11.28
N GLY A 157 10.93 13.91 -10.13
CA GLY A 157 9.49 14.23 -10.02
C GLY A 157 8.58 13.11 -10.52
N GLY A 158 9.13 11.92 -10.74
CA GLY A 158 8.52 10.78 -11.43
C GLY A 158 7.37 10.08 -10.68
N CYS A 159 6.93 10.59 -9.54
CA CYS A 159 5.84 10.03 -8.74
C CYS A 159 4.68 11.02 -8.54
N ILE A 160 4.52 11.98 -9.46
CA ILE A 160 3.35 12.85 -9.52
C ILE A 160 2.59 12.55 -10.83
N ARG A 161 1.27 12.42 -10.74
CA ARG A 161 0.32 12.17 -11.83
C ARG A 161 -0.81 13.20 -11.71
N ASP A 162 -1.26 13.73 -12.85
CA ASP A 162 -2.33 14.71 -12.86
C ASP A 162 -3.64 14.12 -12.31
N ASN A 163 -3.97 12.89 -12.73
CA ASN A 163 -5.19 12.17 -12.35
C ASN A 163 -5.09 10.66 -12.52
N SER A 164 -6.13 9.93 -12.12
CA SER A 164 -6.23 8.47 -12.20
C SER A 164 -6.74 7.93 -13.56
N ASN A 165 -6.26 8.51 -14.68
CA ASN A 165 -6.49 7.97 -16.03
C ASN A 165 -5.37 7.02 -16.46
N CYS A 166 -5.37 5.84 -15.85
CA CYS A 166 -4.73 4.64 -16.38
C CYS A 166 -5.74 3.82 -17.21
#